data_AF-A0A1F9FRY7-F1
#
_entry.id   AF-A0A1F9FRY7-F1
#
_cell.length_a   1.000
_cell.length_b   1.000
_cell.length_c   1.000
_cell.angle_alpha   90.00
_cell.angle_beta   90.00
_cell.angle_gamma   90.00
#
_symmetry.space_group_name_H-M   'P 1'
#
loop_
_entity.id
_entity.type
_entity.pdbx_description
1 polymer ?
#
loop_
_entity_poly.entity_id
_entity_poly.type
_entity_poly.pdbx_seq_one_letter_code
_entity_poly.pdbx_strand_id
1 'polypeptide(L)'
;PIAALALHDNDVAAAVYADLPLALGFIGGALAIVGLGIFDDLRGTDARQKLAVQVVVSAAMWLVGFRVEHLGGSIGFSLDLGLASLPVTVVWIVGVVNAVNLIDGLDGLASGIALAATLVLFGVALANDQVLLCVLMVALAGALVGFLVFNFNPAHIFLGDSGSLFLGFVLAVASLWTHQKANAALAVTLIPLFALAVPLLDTTLCIVRRVARRQNPFSPDREHLHHRLMALGLSHRGAVLTLWGVAGVFGLAALEMLDDNPLRRGAAVVAAVGVGALLVRRVGLFGVTPMAGKKLVVRARAVASQVRTAASLDSAWREVEAVLPALGCDEARLQVREADDALRVLAWRNGNEPSSRRRGRSVLRLPIGRRDVVGELEVLWSERPTSAPMHAARKRALRSLHVALSDVRHLERRPAHDAAGEQAMWRARAQPAGRAVLD
;
A
#
# COMPACT_ATOMS: atom_id res chain seq x y z
N PRO A 1 -1.10 9.83 -37.62
CA PRO A 1 -1.30 8.47 -38.18
C PRO A 1 -2.78 8.05 -38.28
N ILE A 2 -3.54 8.04 -37.18
CA ILE A 2 -4.96 7.61 -37.20
C ILE A 2 -5.85 8.56 -38.02
N ALA A 3 -5.66 9.87 -37.88
CA ALA A 3 -6.37 10.86 -38.72
C ALA A 3 -6.05 10.75 -40.22
N ALA A 4 -4.91 10.15 -40.59
CA ALA A 4 -4.55 9.91 -41.99
C ALA A 4 -5.26 8.69 -42.58
N LEU A 5 -5.79 7.77 -41.75
CA LEU A 5 -6.66 6.68 -42.22
C LEU A 5 -7.96 7.24 -42.82
N ALA A 6 -8.34 8.47 -42.49
CA ALA A 6 -9.45 9.18 -43.12
C ALA A 6 -9.29 9.44 -44.61
N LEU A 7 -8.06 9.40 -45.10
CA LEU A 7 -7.74 9.70 -46.49
C LEU A 7 -7.69 8.44 -47.36
N HIS A 8 -7.91 7.26 -46.77
CA HIS A 8 -7.82 5.98 -47.46
C HIS A 8 -9.02 5.08 -47.14
N ASP A 9 -9.75 4.64 -48.17
CA ASP A 9 -10.73 3.56 -48.06
C ASP A 9 -9.99 2.22 -47.89
N ASN A 10 -9.88 1.76 -46.65
CA ASN A 10 -9.40 0.43 -46.31
C ASN A 10 -10.20 -0.13 -45.12
N ASP A 11 -10.13 -1.45 -44.92
CA ASP A 11 -10.90 -2.15 -43.88
C ASP A 11 -10.61 -1.62 -42.47
N VAL A 12 -9.37 -1.14 -42.24
CA VAL A 12 -8.97 -0.52 -40.97
C VAL A 12 -9.69 0.81 -40.77
N ALA A 13 -9.76 1.67 -41.79
CA ALA A 13 -10.49 2.93 -41.74
C ALA A 13 -11.99 2.67 -41.51
N ALA A 14 -12.59 1.73 -42.25
CA ALA A 14 -13.99 1.35 -42.07
C ALA A 14 -14.28 0.83 -40.65
N ALA A 15 -13.42 -0.02 -40.10
CA ALA A 15 -13.54 -0.50 -38.72
C ALA A 15 -13.39 0.62 -37.67
N VAL A 16 -12.49 1.57 -37.90
CA VAL A 16 -12.31 2.75 -37.04
C VAL A 16 -13.53 3.65 -37.08
N TYR A 17 -14.14 3.85 -38.27
CA TYR A 17 -15.32 4.69 -38.43
C TYR A 17 -16.60 4.07 -37.86
N ALA A 18 -16.71 2.74 -37.89
CA ALA A 18 -17.84 2.02 -37.29
C ALA A 18 -17.97 2.30 -35.78
N ASP A 19 -16.83 2.41 -35.09
CA ASP A 19 -16.79 2.63 -33.65
C ASP A 19 -16.50 4.11 -33.27
N LEU A 20 -16.63 5.05 -34.22
CA LEU A 20 -16.27 6.47 -34.03
C LEU A 20 -17.02 7.16 -32.86
N PRO A 21 -18.34 6.96 -32.64
CA PRO A 21 -19.03 7.57 -31.50
C PRO A 21 -18.48 7.08 -30.15
N LEU A 22 -18.19 5.78 -30.04
CA LEU A 22 -17.56 5.18 -28.85
C LEU A 22 -16.16 5.76 -28.64
N ALA A 23 -15.38 5.90 -29.72
CA ALA A 23 -14.04 6.48 -29.67
C ALA A 23 -14.03 7.95 -29.22
N LEU A 24 -14.95 8.76 -29.74
CA LEU A 24 -15.10 10.16 -29.34
C LEU A 24 -15.54 10.28 -27.88
N GLY A 25 -16.47 9.45 -27.43
CA GLY A 25 -16.86 9.39 -26.03
C GLY A 25 -15.69 8.98 -25.13
N PHE A 26 -14.95 7.94 -25.51
CA PHE A 26 -13.77 7.46 -24.79
C PHE A 26 -12.71 8.56 -24.64
N ILE A 27 -12.35 9.23 -25.75
CA ILE A 27 -11.36 10.32 -25.75
C ILE A 27 -11.89 11.51 -24.93
N GLY A 28 -13.16 11.90 -25.11
CA GLY A 28 -13.76 13.00 -24.36
C GLY A 28 -13.79 12.74 -22.85
N GLY A 29 -14.14 11.53 -22.42
CA GLY A 29 -14.09 11.12 -21.02
C GLY A 29 -12.66 11.10 -20.48
N ALA A 30 -11.70 10.60 -21.27
CA ALA A 30 -10.29 10.57 -20.87
C ALA A 30 -9.72 11.98 -20.70
N LEU A 31 -10.06 12.91 -21.61
CA LEU A 31 -9.71 14.32 -21.51
C LEU A 31 -10.33 15.00 -20.28
N ALA A 32 -11.59 14.69 -19.96
CA ALA A 32 -12.24 15.21 -18.76
C ALA A 32 -11.55 14.73 -17.47
N ILE A 33 -11.19 13.43 -17.40
CA ILE A 33 -10.53 12.86 -16.22
C ILE A 33 -9.08 13.33 -16.07
N VAL A 34 -8.30 13.39 -17.16
CA VAL A 34 -6.94 13.95 -17.08
C VAL A 34 -6.99 15.44 -16.74
N GLY A 35 -7.99 16.19 -17.24
CA GLY A 35 -8.21 17.59 -16.87
C GLY A 35 -8.52 17.76 -15.38
N LEU A 36 -9.32 16.87 -14.79
CA LEU A 36 -9.55 16.82 -13.35
C LEU A 36 -8.25 16.55 -12.58
N GLY A 37 -7.45 15.57 -13.02
CA GLY A 37 -6.20 15.24 -12.34
C GLY A 37 -5.14 16.34 -12.47
N ILE A 38 -5.05 17.01 -13.62
CA ILE A 38 -4.20 18.21 -13.80
C ILE A 38 -4.67 19.33 -12.88
N PHE A 39 -5.98 19.57 -12.80
CA PHE A 39 -6.53 20.59 -11.90
C PHE A 39 -6.18 20.27 -10.44
N ASP A 40 -6.28 19.00 -10.04
CA ASP A 40 -5.90 18.56 -8.70
C ASP A 40 -4.40 18.73 -8.41
N ASP A 41 -3.53 18.28 -9.30
CA ASP A 41 -2.08 18.40 -9.14
C ASP A 41 -1.65 19.89 -9.01
N LEU A 42 -2.37 20.82 -9.67
CA LEU A 42 -2.05 22.24 -9.67
C LEU A 42 -2.69 23.05 -8.52
N ARG A 43 -3.94 22.74 -8.14
CA ARG A 43 -4.73 23.57 -7.21
C ARG A 43 -5.23 22.82 -5.97
N GLY A 44 -5.15 21.49 -5.98
CA GLY A 44 -5.81 20.64 -5.00
C GLY A 44 -7.32 20.62 -5.16
N THR A 45 -7.90 19.45 -4.95
CA THR A 45 -9.34 19.18 -5.08
C THR A 45 -9.79 18.29 -3.93
N ASP A 46 -10.94 18.60 -3.35
CA ASP A 46 -11.50 17.73 -2.32
C ASP A 46 -11.98 16.40 -2.91
N ALA A 47 -11.87 15.32 -2.14
CA ALA A 47 -12.28 13.98 -2.57
C ALA A 47 -13.74 13.93 -3.09
N ARG A 48 -14.64 14.77 -2.56
CA ARG A 48 -16.03 14.86 -3.01
C ARG A 48 -16.16 15.46 -4.41
N GLN A 49 -15.36 16.47 -4.73
CA GLN A 49 -15.35 17.11 -6.05
C GLN A 49 -14.80 16.14 -7.10
N LYS A 50 -13.70 15.43 -6.78
CA LYS A 50 -13.17 14.37 -7.65
C LYS A 50 -14.22 13.29 -7.93
N LEU A 51 -14.86 12.80 -6.88
CA LEU A 51 -15.88 11.77 -6.99
C LEU A 51 -17.08 12.25 -7.83
N ALA A 52 -17.53 13.49 -7.65
CA ALA A 52 -18.64 14.05 -8.43
C ALA A 52 -18.32 14.08 -9.94
N VAL A 53 -17.13 14.55 -10.31
CA VAL A 53 -16.70 14.57 -11.72
C VAL A 53 -16.57 13.16 -12.27
N GLN A 54 -15.96 12.23 -11.53
CA GLN A 54 -15.85 10.82 -11.94
C GLN A 54 -17.22 10.18 -12.17
N VAL A 55 -18.20 10.44 -11.29
CA VAL A 55 -19.59 9.95 -11.43
C VAL A 55 -20.26 10.52 -12.68
N VAL A 56 -20.14 11.84 -12.91
CA VAL A 56 -20.72 12.49 -14.10
C VAL A 56 -20.11 11.92 -15.39
N VAL A 57 -18.78 11.80 -15.45
CA VAL A 57 -18.10 11.23 -16.62
C VAL A 57 -18.51 9.77 -16.82
N SER A 58 -18.65 9.00 -15.75
CA SER A 58 -19.06 7.58 -15.82
C SER A 58 -20.51 7.42 -16.30
N ALA A 59 -21.43 8.29 -15.86
CA ALA A 59 -22.79 8.33 -16.36
C ALA A 59 -22.83 8.72 -17.86
N ALA A 60 -21.98 9.65 -18.29
CA ALA A 60 -21.82 9.98 -19.70
C ALA A 60 -21.30 8.78 -20.52
N MET A 61 -20.33 8.02 -20.00
CA MET A 61 -19.84 6.81 -20.67
C MET A 61 -20.93 5.75 -20.82
N TRP A 62 -21.79 5.59 -19.81
CA TRP A 62 -22.97 4.74 -19.91
C TRP A 62 -23.91 5.22 -21.03
N LEU A 63 -24.17 6.52 -21.16
CA LEU A 63 -25.01 7.06 -22.25
C LEU A 63 -24.41 6.78 -23.64
N VAL A 64 -23.09 6.91 -23.78
CA VAL A 64 -22.36 6.62 -25.04
C VAL A 64 -22.42 5.14 -25.41
N GLY A 65 -22.57 4.23 -24.44
CA GLY A 65 -22.73 2.80 -24.67
C GLY A 65 -21.76 1.90 -23.91
N PHE A 66 -20.80 2.47 -23.16
CA PHE A 66 -19.92 1.70 -22.28
C PHE A 66 -20.69 1.26 -21.04
N ARG A 67 -21.34 0.10 -21.10
CA ARG A 67 -22.29 -0.38 -20.08
C ARG A 67 -21.92 -1.78 -19.60
N VAL A 68 -22.16 -2.02 -18.31
CA VAL A 68 -22.26 -3.37 -17.75
C VAL A 68 -23.72 -3.80 -17.88
N GLU A 69 -24.07 -4.50 -18.95
CA GLU A 69 -25.46 -4.91 -19.20
C GLU A 69 -25.81 -6.25 -18.56
N HIS A 70 -24.84 -7.16 -18.49
CA HIS A 70 -25.03 -8.51 -17.99
C HIS A 70 -24.06 -8.81 -16.85
N LEU A 71 -24.55 -9.49 -15.80
CA LEU A 71 -23.71 -10.08 -14.77
C LEU A 71 -23.80 -11.59 -14.79
N GLY A 72 -22.68 -12.23 -14.45
CA GLY A 72 -22.68 -13.64 -14.10
C GLY A 72 -22.54 -14.62 -15.25
N GLY A 73 -22.57 -14.15 -16.51
CA GLY A 73 -22.52 -14.99 -17.72
C GLY A 73 -21.44 -16.07 -17.69
N SER A 74 -20.38 -15.82 -16.92
CA SER A 74 -19.24 -16.68 -16.70
C SER A 74 -19.39 -17.79 -15.67
N ILE A 75 -20.52 -17.91 -15.00
CA ILE A 75 -20.74 -18.92 -13.94
C ILE A 75 -22.00 -19.75 -14.28
N GLY A 76 -22.46 -19.68 -15.54
CA GLY A 76 -23.65 -20.41 -16.00
C GLY A 76 -24.98 -19.75 -15.63
N PHE A 77 -24.97 -18.51 -15.12
CA PHE A 77 -26.16 -17.67 -14.98
C PHE A 77 -25.96 -16.39 -15.78
N SER A 78 -26.99 -15.77 -16.35
CA SER A 78 -26.87 -14.43 -16.92
C SER A 78 -28.00 -13.58 -16.36
N LEU A 79 -27.65 -12.50 -15.68
CA LEU A 79 -28.60 -11.52 -15.18
C LEU A 79 -28.49 -10.25 -16.00
N ASP A 80 -29.54 -9.95 -16.75
CA ASP A 80 -29.72 -8.65 -17.39
C ASP A 80 -30.04 -7.60 -16.33
N LEU A 81 -29.25 -6.53 -16.31
CA LEU A 81 -29.36 -5.47 -15.32
C LEU A 81 -30.38 -4.38 -15.71
N GLY A 82 -30.75 -4.25 -16.99
CA GLY A 82 -31.60 -3.14 -17.45
C GLY A 82 -31.13 -1.77 -16.93
N LEU A 83 -31.99 -1.06 -16.20
CA LEU A 83 -31.64 0.23 -15.58
C LEU A 83 -30.60 0.14 -14.45
N ALA A 84 -30.46 -1.02 -13.80
CA ALA A 84 -29.42 -1.23 -12.79
C ALA A 84 -28.01 -1.28 -13.40
N SER A 85 -27.88 -1.35 -14.74
CA SER A 85 -26.60 -1.24 -15.44
C SER A 85 -25.91 0.10 -15.17
N LEU A 86 -26.67 1.20 -15.01
CA LEU A 86 -26.12 2.53 -14.76
C LEU A 86 -25.32 2.59 -13.44
N PRO A 87 -25.91 2.32 -12.26
CA PRO A 87 -25.15 2.36 -11.01
C PRO A 87 -23.99 1.35 -10.99
N VAL A 88 -24.15 0.18 -11.61
CA VAL A 88 -23.07 -0.82 -11.69
C VAL A 88 -21.90 -0.31 -12.54
N THR A 89 -22.20 0.28 -13.69
CA THR A 89 -21.18 0.88 -14.59
C THR A 89 -20.46 2.04 -13.90
N VAL A 90 -21.20 2.91 -13.21
CA VAL A 90 -20.60 4.02 -12.44
C VAL A 90 -19.69 3.49 -11.34
N VAL A 91 -20.15 2.51 -10.56
CA VAL A 91 -19.33 1.89 -9.50
C VAL A 91 -18.08 1.23 -10.09
N TRP A 92 -18.20 0.56 -11.24
CA TRP A 92 -17.05 -0.03 -11.93
C TRP A 92 -16.01 1.02 -12.33
N ILE A 93 -16.41 2.03 -13.10
CA ILE A 93 -15.47 3.04 -13.61
C ILE A 93 -14.85 3.84 -12.45
N VAL A 94 -15.68 4.38 -11.56
CA VAL A 94 -15.21 5.13 -10.37
C VAL A 94 -14.33 4.25 -9.49
N GLY A 95 -14.72 2.99 -9.28
CA GLY A 95 -13.98 2.04 -8.46
C GLY A 95 -12.59 1.76 -9.00
N VAL A 96 -12.46 1.49 -10.30
CA VAL A 96 -11.17 1.25 -10.96
C VAL A 96 -10.32 2.51 -10.98
N VAL A 97 -10.90 3.68 -11.30
CA VAL A 97 -10.20 4.98 -11.29
C VAL A 97 -9.54 5.22 -9.93
N ASN A 98 -10.31 5.10 -8.86
CA ASN A 98 -9.78 5.30 -7.50
C ASN A 98 -8.83 4.18 -7.08
N ALA A 99 -9.07 2.92 -7.50
CA ALA A 99 -8.19 1.82 -7.17
C ALA A 99 -6.78 1.99 -7.79
N VAL A 100 -6.69 2.48 -9.03
CA VAL A 100 -5.41 2.79 -9.68
C VAL A 100 -4.73 3.99 -9.03
N ASN A 101 -5.47 5.05 -8.70
CA ASN A 101 -4.92 6.21 -7.97
C ASN A 101 -4.37 5.83 -6.59
N LEU A 102 -5.05 4.93 -5.85
CA LEU A 102 -4.60 4.49 -4.53
C LEU A 102 -3.33 3.64 -4.54
N ILE A 103 -3.06 2.89 -5.61
CA ILE A 103 -1.83 2.09 -5.72
C ILE A 103 -0.63 2.88 -6.25
N ASP A 104 -0.82 4.14 -6.67
CA ASP A 104 0.25 5.05 -7.11
C ASP A 104 1.06 5.63 -5.93
N GLY A 105 1.47 4.75 -5.01
CA GLY A 105 2.22 5.09 -3.80
C GLY A 105 3.72 4.77 -3.88
N LEU A 106 4.18 4.12 -4.96
CA LEU A 106 5.58 3.73 -5.17
C LEU A 106 5.98 3.93 -6.64
N ASP A 107 7.20 4.44 -6.86
CA ASP A 107 7.86 4.56 -8.16
C ASP A 107 7.70 3.29 -9.02
N GLY A 108 7.06 3.42 -10.19
CA GLY A 108 6.83 2.34 -11.14
C GLY A 108 5.65 1.41 -10.83
N LEU A 109 5.00 1.52 -9.67
CA LEU A 109 3.97 0.55 -9.28
C LEU A 109 2.71 0.66 -10.14
N ALA A 110 2.05 1.82 -10.13
CA ALA A 110 0.80 2.03 -10.85
C ALA A 110 1.01 1.88 -12.36
N SER A 111 2.04 2.51 -12.94
CA SER A 111 2.33 2.43 -14.37
C SER A 111 2.68 1.03 -14.86
N GLY A 112 3.39 0.21 -14.06
CA GLY A 112 3.70 -1.16 -14.45
C GLY A 112 2.51 -2.11 -14.34
N ILE A 113 1.66 -1.93 -13.33
CA ILE A 113 0.38 -2.65 -13.25
C ILE A 113 -0.54 -2.24 -14.40
N ALA A 114 -0.62 -0.94 -14.71
CA ALA A 114 -1.38 -0.42 -15.83
C ALA A 114 -0.87 -0.96 -17.16
N LEU A 115 0.45 -1.10 -17.33
CA LEU A 115 1.04 -1.71 -18.53
C LEU A 115 0.61 -3.17 -18.67
N ALA A 116 0.69 -3.95 -17.60
CA ALA A 116 0.21 -5.35 -17.61
C ALA A 116 -1.28 -5.44 -17.99
N ALA A 117 -2.13 -4.61 -17.38
CA ALA A 117 -3.56 -4.55 -17.71
C ALA A 117 -3.81 -4.14 -19.16
N THR A 118 -3.07 -3.14 -19.66
CA THR A 118 -3.15 -2.66 -21.05
C THR A 118 -2.79 -3.77 -22.05
N LEU A 119 -1.75 -4.55 -21.78
CA LEU A 119 -1.35 -5.68 -22.64
C LEU A 119 -2.39 -6.80 -22.66
N VAL A 120 -3.04 -7.07 -21.53
CA VAL A 120 -4.15 -8.04 -21.46
C VAL A 120 -5.33 -7.54 -22.29
N LEU A 121 -5.75 -6.28 -22.10
CA LEU A 121 -6.85 -5.69 -22.86
C LEU A 121 -6.54 -5.60 -24.36
N PHE A 122 -5.28 -5.36 -24.73
CA PHE A 122 -4.83 -5.47 -26.11
C PHE A 122 -5.02 -6.90 -26.66
N GLY A 123 -4.59 -7.93 -25.93
CA GLY A 123 -4.76 -9.32 -26.36
C GLY A 123 -6.23 -9.72 -26.53
N VAL A 124 -7.11 -9.24 -25.64
CA VAL A 124 -8.57 -9.45 -25.74
C VAL A 124 -9.16 -8.69 -26.93
N ALA A 125 -8.77 -7.43 -27.12
CA ALA A 125 -9.20 -6.63 -28.26
C ALA A 125 -8.78 -7.30 -29.58
N LEU A 126 -7.57 -7.87 -29.64
CA LEU A 126 -7.07 -8.60 -30.79
C LEU A 126 -7.88 -9.88 -31.04
N ALA A 127 -8.22 -10.63 -30.00
CA ALA A 127 -9.04 -11.84 -30.11
C ALA A 127 -10.49 -11.56 -30.55
N ASN A 128 -10.98 -10.34 -30.33
CA ASN A 128 -12.33 -9.89 -30.69
C ASN A 128 -12.36 -9.03 -31.98
N ASP A 129 -11.25 -8.98 -32.74
CA ASP A 129 -11.10 -8.16 -33.95
C ASP A 129 -11.42 -6.66 -33.74
N GLN A 130 -11.18 -6.14 -32.54
CA GLN A 130 -11.43 -4.74 -32.17
C GLN A 130 -10.24 -3.84 -32.57
N VAL A 131 -10.06 -3.65 -33.88
CA VAL A 131 -8.90 -2.95 -34.46
C VAL A 131 -8.62 -1.59 -33.82
N LEU A 132 -9.65 -0.76 -33.62
CA LEU A 132 -9.48 0.57 -33.03
C LEU A 132 -8.97 0.48 -31.58
N LEU A 133 -9.54 -0.42 -30.78
CA LEU A 133 -9.11 -0.61 -29.40
C LEU A 133 -7.68 -1.16 -29.33
N CYS A 134 -7.30 -2.05 -30.25
CA CYS A 134 -5.91 -2.53 -30.39
C CYS A 134 -4.93 -1.37 -30.57
N VAL A 135 -5.24 -0.43 -31.48
CA VAL A 135 -4.39 0.75 -31.73
C VAL A 135 -4.27 1.62 -30.47
N LEU A 136 -5.39 1.86 -29.77
CA LEU A 136 -5.40 2.65 -28.53
C LEU A 136 -4.57 1.98 -27.42
N MET A 137 -4.71 0.67 -27.22
CA MET A 137 -4.00 -0.07 -26.17
C MET A 137 -2.49 -0.18 -26.49
N VAL A 138 -2.09 -0.39 -27.75
CA VAL A 138 -0.66 -0.39 -28.13
C VAL A 138 -0.05 0.99 -27.94
N ALA A 139 -0.75 2.06 -28.32
CA ALA A 139 -0.28 3.42 -28.10
C ALA A 139 -0.09 3.71 -26.60
N LEU A 140 -1.04 3.30 -25.76
CA LEU A 140 -0.94 3.43 -24.31
C LEU A 140 0.21 2.59 -23.74
N ALA A 141 0.39 1.35 -24.20
CA ALA A 141 1.50 0.50 -23.76
C ALA A 141 2.85 1.13 -24.11
N GLY A 142 3.01 1.67 -25.32
CA GLY A 142 4.21 2.40 -25.72
C GLY A 142 4.48 3.64 -24.86
N ALA A 143 3.45 4.43 -24.57
CA ALA A 143 3.56 5.59 -23.68
C ALA A 143 3.95 5.19 -22.25
N LEU A 144 3.35 4.11 -21.71
CA LEU A 144 3.66 3.58 -20.39
C LEU A 144 5.09 3.03 -20.29
N VAL A 145 5.56 2.31 -21.32
CA VAL A 145 6.96 1.85 -21.40
C VAL A 145 7.91 3.05 -21.40
N GLY A 146 7.64 4.06 -22.23
CA GLY A 146 8.43 5.29 -22.28
C GLY A 146 8.45 6.03 -20.94
N PHE A 147 7.30 6.13 -20.27
CA PHE A 147 7.17 6.76 -18.95
C PHE A 147 7.90 5.95 -17.86
N LEU A 148 7.78 4.62 -17.86
CA LEU A 148 8.39 3.73 -16.88
C LEU A 148 9.92 3.83 -16.86
N VAL A 149 10.57 4.12 -17.99
CA VAL A 149 12.02 4.39 -18.03
C VAL A 149 12.42 5.49 -17.04
N PHE A 150 11.59 6.52 -16.89
CA PHE A 150 11.85 7.66 -16.00
C PHE A 150 11.17 7.51 -14.63
N ASN A 151 10.09 6.74 -14.54
CA ASN A 151 9.33 6.56 -13.30
C ASN A 151 9.77 5.33 -12.47
N PHE A 152 10.55 4.41 -13.03
CA PHE A 152 11.05 3.25 -12.27
C PHE A 152 12.06 3.69 -11.21
N ASN A 153 12.01 3.06 -10.02
CA ASN A 153 12.80 3.49 -8.87
C ASN A 153 14.32 3.55 -9.16
N PRO A 154 15.00 4.69 -8.92
CA PRO A 154 14.46 5.94 -8.37
C PRO A 154 13.77 6.80 -9.44
N ALA A 155 12.54 7.26 -9.16
CA ALA A 155 11.76 8.05 -10.12
C ALA A 155 12.35 9.46 -10.33
N HIS A 156 12.42 9.87 -11.61
CA HIS A 156 12.75 11.23 -12.04
C HIS A 156 11.49 12.06 -12.30
N ILE A 157 10.40 11.41 -12.69
CA ILE A 157 9.08 12.00 -12.89
C ILE A 157 8.02 11.17 -12.18
N PHE A 158 7.07 11.84 -11.55
CA PHE A 158 5.93 11.21 -10.89
C PHE A 158 4.72 11.16 -11.82
N LEU A 159 3.86 10.17 -11.60
CA LEU A 159 2.65 9.99 -12.40
C LEU A 159 1.56 11.02 -12.04
N GLY A 160 1.44 11.35 -10.74
CA GLY A 160 0.50 12.34 -10.24
C GLY A 160 -0.95 11.89 -10.33
N ASP A 161 -1.87 12.76 -9.90
CA ASP A 161 -3.30 12.50 -10.02
C ASP A 161 -3.75 12.60 -11.49
N SER A 162 -3.12 13.47 -12.27
CA SER A 162 -3.29 13.54 -13.74
C SER A 162 -3.10 12.18 -14.42
N GLY A 163 -1.97 11.51 -14.19
CA GLY A 163 -1.68 10.23 -14.81
C GLY A 163 -2.48 9.07 -14.21
N SER A 164 -2.57 8.98 -12.88
CA SER A 164 -3.18 7.82 -12.23
C SER A 164 -4.71 7.76 -12.41
N LEU A 165 -5.41 8.91 -12.37
CA LEU A 165 -6.84 8.97 -12.67
C LEU A 165 -7.11 8.67 -14.14
N PHE A 166 -6.29 9.21 -15.06
CA PHE A 166 -6.37 8.94 -16.49
C PHE A 166 -6.20 7.44 -16.80
N LEU A 167 -5.15 6.81 -16.26
CA LEU A 167 -4.91 5.38 -16.47
C LEU A 167 -6.05 4.53 -15.92
N GLY A 168 -6.53 4.84 -14.72
CA GLY A 168 -7.67 4.14 -14.15
C GLY A 168 -8.94 4.27 -15.01
N PHE A 169 -9.22 5.46 -15.55
CA PHE A 169 -10.37 5.67 -16.44
C PHE A 169 -10.22 4.89 -17.74
N VAL A 170 -9.07 5.03 -18.41
CA VAL A 170 -8.79 4.38 -19.69
C VAL A 170 -8.93 2.87 -19.56
N LEU A 171 -8.32 2.27 -18.53
CA LEU A 171 -8.41 0.82 -18.31
C LEU A 171 -9.83 0.37 -17.98
N ALA A 172 -10.58 1.13 -17.18
CA ALA A 172 -11.95 0.80 -16.84
C ALA A 172 -12.89 0.82 -18.05
N VAL A 173 -12.78 1.85 -18.90
CA VAL A 173 -13.65 1.99 -20.08
C VAL A 173 -13.20 1.04 -21.20
N ALA A 174 -11.90 0.87 -21.42
CA ALA A 174 -11.38 -0.11 -22.37
C ALA A 174 -11.84 -1.54 -22.03
N SER A 175 -11.89 -1.88 -20.75
CA SER A 175 -12.39 -3.19 -20.33
C SER A 175 -13.89 -3.39 -20.60
N LEU A 176 -14.68 -2.31 -20.54
CA LEU A 176 -16.09 -2.36 -20.95
C LEU A 176 -16.23 -2.45 -22.49
N TRP A 177 -15.33 -1.83 -23.24
CA TRP A 177 -15.33 -1.91 -24.71
C TRP A 177 -15.05 -3.34 -25.19
N THR A 178 -14.10 -4.04 -24.54
CA THR A 178 -13.84 -5.45 -24.86
C THR A 178 -15.06 -6.36 -24.66
N HIS A 179 -16.06 -5.93 -23.87
CA HIS A 179 -17.27 -6.71 -23.59
C HIS A 179 -18.27 -6.73 -24.75
N GLN A 180 -18.38 -5.65 -25.52
CA GLN A 180 -19.51 -5.43 -26.44
C GLN A 180 -19.58 -6.40 -27.64
N LYS A 181 -18.46 -7.05 -28.02
CA LYS A 181 -18.39 -7.97 -29.17
C LYS A 181 -18.06 -9.42 -28.78
N ALA A 182 -17.91 -9.72 -27.49
CA ALA A 182 -17.49 -11.06 -27.05
C ALA A 182 -18.68 -12.05 -27.08
N ASN A 183 -18.63 -13.02 -28.00
CA ASN A 183 -19.66 -14.06 -28.14
C ASN A 183 -19.63 -15.12 -27.01
N ALA A 184 -18.60 -15.14 -26.16
CA ALA A 184 -18.45 -16.12 -25.08
C ALA A 184 -18.79 -15.49 -23.72
N ALA A 185 -19.95 -15.83 -23.16
CA ALA A 185 -20.47 -15.36 -21.87
C ALA A 185 -19.49 -15.51 -20.67
N LEU A 186 -18.46 -16.36 -20.79
CA LEU A 186 -17.41 -16.61 -19.80
C LEU A 186 -16.29 -15.57 -19.74
N ALA A 187 -15.95 -14.95 -20.87
CA ALA A 187 -14.83 -14.02 -20.96
C ALA A 187 -15.14 -12.65 -20.34
N VAL A 188 -16.43 -12.32 -20.21
CA VAL A 188 -16.84 -10.92 -20.27
C VAL A 188 -16.88 -10.15 -18.96
N THR A 189 -16.92 -10.84 -17.82
CA THR A 189 -16.83 -10.20 -16.50
C THR A 189 -15.50 -10.49 -15.79
N LEU A 190 -14.90 -11.66 -16.02
CA LEU A 190 -13.72 -12.10 -15.28
C LEU A 190 -12.41 -11.52 -15.83
N ILE A 191 -12.30 -11.32 -17.15
CA ILE A 191 -11.06 -10.79 -17.74
C ILE A 191 -10.71 -9.39 -17.21
N PRO A 192 -11.64 -8.40 -17.19
CA PRO A 192 -11.38 -7.10 -16.58
C PRO A 192 -10.97 -7.18 -15.10
N LEU A 193 -11.62 -8.06 -14.33
CA LEU A 193 -11.32 -8.28 -12.92
C LEU A 193 -9.91 -8.83 -12.71
N PHE A 194 -9.45 -9.72 -13.59
CA PHE A 194 -8.12 -10.31 -13.51
C PHE A 194 -7.05 -9.33 -14.00
N ALA A 195 -7.28 -8.65 -15.13
CA ALA A 195 -6.39 -7.62 -15.64
C ALA A 195 -6.10 -6.52 -14.59
N LEU A 196 -7.11 -6.18 -13.78
CA LEU A 196 -7.04 -5.16 -12.73
C LEU A 196 -7.02 -5.77 -11.32
N ALA A 197 -6.64 -7.04 -11.18
CA ALA A 197 -6.75 -7.77 -9.91
C ALA A 197 -5.98 -7.09 -8.78
N VAL A 198 -4.74 -6.63 -9.03
CA VAL A 198 -3.92 -6.01 -7.98
C VAL A 198 -4.56 -4.75 -7.37
N PRO A 199 -4.93 -3.71 -8.15
CA PRO A 199 -5.57 -2.51 -7.60
C PRO A 199 -6.94 -2.80 -6.98
N LEU A 200 -7.74 -3.68 -7.60
CA LEU A 200 -9.05 -4.06 -7.08
C LEU A 200 -8.94 -4.84 -5.77
N LEU A 201 -8.01 -5.80 -5.68
CA LEU A 201 -7.75 -6.54 -4.46
C LEU A 201 -7.27 -5.62 -3.34
N ASP A 202 -6.30 -4.73 -3.61
CA ASP A 202 -5.79 -3.80 -2.59
C ASP A 202 -6.90 -2.92 -2.01
N THR A 203 -7.72 -2.33 -2.88
CA THR A 203 -8.84 -1.46 -2.49
C THR A 203 -9.91 -2.25 -1.73
N THR A 204 -10.27 -3.43 -2.22
CA THR A 204 -11.26 -4.31 -1.57
C THR A 204 -10.77 -4.74 -0.18
N LEU A 205 -9.50 -5.15 -0.06
CA LEU A 205 -8.91 -5.57 1.20
C LEU A 205 -8.78 -4.41 2.20
N CYS A 206 -8.52 -3.19 1.72
CA CYS A 206 -8.61 -1.97 2.52
C CYS A 206 -10.03 -1.77 3.09
N ILE A 207 -11.06 -1.81 2.25
CA ILE A 207 -12.47 -1.64 2.66
C ILE A 207 -12.89 -2.73 3.65
N VAL A 208 -12.71 -4.01 3.30
CA VAL A 208 -13.11 -5.16 4.14
C VAL A 208 -12.47 -5.08 5.52
N ARG A 209 -11.17 -4.76 5.59
CA ARG A 209 -10.43 -4.64 6.85
C ARG A 209 -10.95 -3.51 7.73
N ARG A 210 -11.39 -2.39 7.16
CA ARG A 210 -11.96 -1.27 7.92
C ARG A 210 -13.33 -1.60 8.45
N VAL A 211 -14.18 -2.20 7.62
CA VAL A 211 -15.50 -2.68 8.03
C VAL A 211 -15.35 -3.70 9.16
N ALA A 212 -14.43 -4.65 9.04
CA ALA A 212 -14.12 -5.63 10.10
C ALA A 212 -13.61 -4.96 11.40
N ARG A 213 -12.99 -3.77 11.31
CA ARG A 213 -12.54 -2.96 12.45
C ARG A 213 -13.58 -1.92 12.91
N ARG A 214 -14.79 -1.92 12.34
CA ARG A 214 -15.85 -0.91 12.56
C ARG A 214 -15.38 0.53 12.32
N GLN A 215 -14.49 0.71 11.35
CA GLN A 215 -14.00 2.02 10.91
C GLN A 215 -14.73 2.45 9.64
N ASN A 216 -14.76 3.76 9.38
CA ASN A 216 -15.32 4.30 8.14
C ASN A 216 -14.57 3.72 6.92
N PRO A 217 -15.25 3.08 5.96
CA PRO A 217 -14.62 2.51 4.77
C PRO A 217 -13.95 3.57 3.88
N PHE A 218 -14.25 4.86 4.04
CA PHE A 218 -13.73 5.98 3.24
C PHE A 218 -12.65 6.82 3.93
N SER A 219 -12.16 6.43 5.11
CA SER A 219 -11.03 7.16 5.73
C SER A 219 -9.73 7.01 4.90
N PRO A 220 -8.64 7.74 5.16
CA PRO A 220 -7.33 7.43 4.54
C PRO A 220 -6.72 6.13 5.11
N ASP A 221 -6.08 5.28 4.27
CA ASP A 221 -5.34 4.09 4.73
C ASP A 221 -3.86 4.28 4.54
N ARG A 222 -3.07 3.59 5.37
CA ARG A 222 -1.61 3.49 5.19
C ARG A 222 -1.15 2.04 5.13
N GLU A 223 -2.08 1.10 5.00
CA GLU A 223 -1.82 -0.32 5.05
C GLU A 223 -2.13 -1.02 3.71
N HIS A 224 -1.90 -0.33 2.58
CA HIS A 224 -1.93 -0.90 1.23
C HIS A 224 -0.91 -2.04 1.07
N LEU A 225 -1.13 -2.92 0.08
CA LEU A 225 -0.32 -4.12 -0.18
C LEU A 225 1.17 -3.79 -0.26
N HIS A 226 1.54 -2.72 -0.95
CA HIS A 226 2.94 -2.33 -1.14
C HIS A 226 3.61 -1.93 0.19
N HIS A 227 2.94 -1.16 1.05
CA HIS A 227 3.43 -0.82 2.40
C HIS A 227 3.59 -2.06 3.27
N ARG A 228 2.68 -3.04 3.13
CA ARG A 228 2.77 -4.28 3.89
C ARG A 228 3.90 -5.19 3.42
N LEU A 229 4.13 -5.29 2.11
CA LEU A 229 5.29 -6.00 1.56
C LEU A 229 6.61 -5.38 2.06
N MET A 230 6.71 -4.05 2.06
CA MET A 230 7.87 -3.37 2.64
C MET A 230 8.01 -3.62 4.14
N ALA A 231 6.89 -3.67 4.89
CA ALA A 231 6.90 -4.00 6.31
C ALA A 231 7.33 -5.45 6.61
N LEU A 232 7.26 -6.36 5.63
CA LEU A 232 7.81 -7.72 5.70
C LEU A 232 9.31 -7.77 5.40
N GLY A 233 9.94 -6.64 5.05
CA GLY A 233 11.37 -6.53 4.78
C GLY A 233 11.73 -6.48 3.30
N LEU A 234 10.76 -6.41 2.38
CA LEU A 234 11.06 -6.19 0.96
C LEU A 234 11.53 -4.74 0.75
N SER A 235 12.51 -4.56 -0.13
CA SER A 235 12.89 -3.23 -0.63
C SER A 235 11.75 -2.64 -1.46
N HIS A 236 11.79 -1.32 -1.71
CA HIS A 236 10.84 -0.64 -2.61
C HIS A 236 10.73 -1.36 -3.96
N ARG A 237 11.87 -1.57 -4.63
CA ARG A 237 11.94 -2.32 -5.89
C ARG A 237 11.41 -3.75 -5.76
N GLY A 238 11.74 -4.44 -4.66
CA GLY A 238 11.25 -5.79 -4.41
C GLY A 238 9.72 -5.85 -4.29
N ALA A 239 9.11 -4.89 -3.61
CA ALA A 239 7.65 -4.81 -3.48
C ALA A 239 6.99 -4.54 -4.84
N VAL A 240 7.52 -3.60 -5.63
CA VAL A 240 7.02 -3.28 -6.98
C VAL A 240 7.11 -4.48 -7.91
N LEU A 241 8.27 -5.11 -8.02
CA LEU A 241 8.48 -6.28 -8.90
C LEU A 241 7.62 -7.48 -8.47
N THR A 242 7.41 -7.67 -7.17
CA THR A 242 6.49 -8.71 -6.68
C THR A 242 5.07 -8.45 -7.15
N LEU A 243 4.58 -7.21 -7.05
CA LEU A 243 3.24 -6.85 -7.48
C LEU A 243 3.08 -6.88 -9.01
N TRP A 244 4.13 -6.54 -9.76
CA TRP A 244 4.18 -6.74 -11.21
C TRP A 244 4.08 -8.23 -11.58
N GLY A 245 4.83 -9.09 -10.88
CA GLY A 245 4.76 -10.54 -11.09
C GLY A 245 3.36 -11.10 -10.81
N VAL A 246 2.71 -10.64 -9.73
CA VAL A 246 1.32 -11.00 -9.42
C VAL A 246 0.37 -10.51 -10.52
N ALA A 247 0.50 -9.25 -10.96
CA ALA A 247 -0.30 -8.71 -12.06
C ALA A 247 -0.10 -9.51 -13.35
N GLY A 248 1.12 -9.93 -13.65
CA GLY A 248 1.43 -10.81 -14.78
C GLY A 248 0.76 -12.17 -14.69
N VAL A 249 0.75 -12.82 -13.52
CA VAL A 249 0.04 -14.09 -13.31
C VAL A 249 -1.48 -13.94 -13.54
N PHE A 250 -2.09 -12.89 -12.98
CA PHE A 250 -3.50 -12.64 -13.22
C PHE A 250 -3.79 -12.29 -14.68
N GLY A 251 -2.91 -11.53 -15.34
CA GLY A 251 -3.04 -11.19 -16.75
C GLY A 251 -2.92 -12.39 -17.68
N LEU A 252 -1.96 -13.30 -17.42
CA LEU A 252 -1.85 -14.56 -18.15
C LEU A 252 -3.10 -15.42 -17.94
N ALA A 253 -3.59 -15.51 -16.70
CA ALA A 253 -4.82 -16.25 -16.42
C ALA A 253 -6.02 -15.64 -17.15
N ALA A 254 -6.08 -14.31 -17.30
CA ALA A 254 -7.11 -13.62 -18.06
C ALA A 254 -7.06 -13.96 -19.57
N LEU A 255 -5.86 -14.00 -20.16
CA LEU A 255 -5.68 -14.37 -21.57
C LEU A 255 -6.02 -15.86 -21.81
N GLU A 256 -5.67 -16.75 -20.88
CA GLU A 256 -6.07 -18.16 -20.95
C GLU A 256 -7.59 -18.35 -20.91
N MET A 257 -8.36 -17.37 -20.41
CA MET A 257 -9.84 -17.42 -20.45
C MET A 257 -10.41 -17.33 -21.87
N LEU A 258 -9.60 -16.87 -22.83
CA LEU A 258 -9.94 -16.84 -24.25
C LEU A 258 -9.79 -18.20 -24.93
N ASP A 259 -9.10 -19.17 -24.29
CA ASP A 259 -8.97 -20.53 -24.83
C ASP A 259 -10.29 -21.30 -24.67
N ASP A 260 -10.69 -22.06 -25.69
CA ASP A 260 -11.90 -22.87 -25.64
C ASP A 260 -11.77 -24.03 -24.64
N ASN A 261 -10.55 -24.45 -24.30
CA ASN A 261 -10.30 -25.58 -23.39
C ASN A 261 -10.74 -25.25 -21.94
N PRO A 262 -11.82 -25.89 -21.40
CA PRO A 262 -12.35 -25.57 -20.08
C PRO A 262 -11.40 -25.98 -18.94
N LEU A 263 -10.57 -27.01 -19.14
CA LEU A 263 -9.64 -27.48 -18.13
C LEU A 263 -8.50 -26.47 -17.93
N ARG A 264 -7.94 -25.95 -19.04
CA ARG A 264 -6.89 -24.91 -18.99
C ARG A 264 -7.42 -23.64 -18.35
N ARG A 265 -8.62 -23.20 -18.74
CA ARG A 265 -9.31 -22.04 -18.13
C ARG A 265 -9.50 -22.22 -16.63
N GLY A 266 -10.05 -23.36 -16.20
CA GLY A 266 -10.25 -23.66 -14.79
C GLY A 266 -8.95 -23.67 -14.00
N ALA A 267 -7.90 -24.31 -14.54
CA ALA A 267 -6.58 -24.35 -13.92
C ALA A 267 -5.95 -22.95 -13.79
N ALA A 268 -6.07 -22.11 -14.82
CA ALA A 268 -5.57 -20.74 -14.82
C ALA A 268 -6.25 -19.88 -13.74
N VAL A 269 -7.59 -19.96 -13.64
CA VAL A 269 -8.37 -19.27 -12.60
C VAL A 269 -7.94 -19.74 -11.20
N VAL A 270 -7.85 -21.05 -10.97
CA VAL A 270 -7.45 -21.61 -9.68
C VAL A 270 -6.03 -21.18 -9.31
N ALA A 271 -5.09 -21.21 -10.26
CA ALA A 271 -3.71 -20.80 -10.02
C ALA A 271 -3.62 -19.31 -9.63
N ALA A 272 -4.29 -18.42 -10.38
CA ALA A 272 -4.29 -16.99 -10.10
C ALA A 272 -4.95 -16.67 -8.75
N VAL A 273 -6.10 -17.27 -8.46
CA VAL A 273 -6.76 -17.13 -7.14
C VAL A 273 -5.87 -17.67 -6.02
N GLY A 274 -5.17 -18.80 -6.24
CA GLY A 274 -4.21 -19.36 -5.30
C GLY A 274 -3.04 -18.42 -5.01
N VAL A 275 -2.47 -17.78 -6.04
CA VAL A 275 -1.41 -16.77 -5.89
C VAL A 275 -1.92 -15.54 -5.13
N GLY A 276 -3.12 -15.04 -5.47
CA GLY A 276 -3.76 -13.95 -4.74
C GLY A 276 -3.99 -14.29 -3.26
N ALA A 277 -4.52 -15.47 -2.97
CA ALA A 277 -4.73 -15.95 -1.61
C ALA A 277 -3.41 -16.12 -0.84
N LEU A 278 -2.37 -16.62 -1.50
CA LEU A 278 -1.02 -16.73 -0.91
C LEU A 278 -0.45 -15.35 -0.58
N LEU A 279 -0.59 -14.37 -1.48
CA LEU A 279 -0.18 -12.99 -1.24
C LEU A 279 -0.92 -12.43 -0.01
N VAL A 280 -2.24 -12.53 0.02
CA VAL A 280 -3.06 -12.05 1.16
C VAL A 280 -2.62 -12.71 2.48
N ARG A 281 -2.38 -14.03 2.45
CA ARG A 281 -1.91 -14.79 3.62
C ARG A 281 -0.52 -14.34 4.08
N ARG A 282 0.43 -14.20 3.15
CA ARG A 282 1.81 -13.78 3.45
C ARG A 282 1.88 -12.37 4.01
N VAL A 283 1.10 -11.47 3.45
CA VAL A 283 0.99 -10.07 3.86
C VAL A 283 0.33 -9.93 5.24
N GLY A 284 -0.40 -10.96 5.69
CA GLY A 284 -1.00 -11.00 7.02
C GLY A 284 -2.05 -9.91 7.21
N LEU A 285 -2.82 -9.58 6.15
CA LEU A 285 -3.85 -8.53 6.18
C LEU A 285 -4.94 -8.80 7.21
N PHE A 286 -5.32 -10.08 7.34
CA PHE A 286 -6.22 -10.60 8.38
C PHE A 286 -5.46 -11.16 9.59
N GLY A 287 -4.14 -11.00 9.61
CA GLY A 287 -3.33 -11.16 10.80
C GLY A 287 -3.83 -10.15 11.82
N VAL A 288 -4.78 -10.58 12.64
CA VAL A 288 -5.23 -9.87 13.82
C VAL A 288 -3.94 -9.64 14.59
N THR A 289 -3.40 -8.42 14.57
CA THR A 289 -2.68 -7.98 15.77
C THR A 289 -3.74 -8.14 16.83
N PRO A 290 -3.60 -9.11 17.77
CA PRO A 290 -4.64 -9.34 18.77
C PRO A 290 -5.01 -7.97 19.31
N MET A 291 -6.29 -7.66 19.56
CA MET A 291 -6.68 -6.34 20.07
C MET A 291 -5.75 -5.86 21.21
N ALA A 292 -5.21 -6.80 21.99
CA ALA A 292 -4.12 -6.62 22.94
C ALA A 292 -2.86 -5.90 22.38
N GLY A 293 -2.31 -6.30 21.24
CA GLY A 293 -1.13 -5.68 20.63
C GLY A 293 -1.36 -4.24 20.13
N LYS A 294 -2.56 -3.94 19.59
CA LYS A 294 -2.93 -2.55 19.26
C LYS A 294 -3.13 -1.70 20.50
N LYS A 295 -3.87 -2.22 21.50
CA LYS A 295 -4.05 -1.56 22.80
C LYS A 295 -2.69 -1.27 23.46
N LEU A 296 -1.73 -2.19 23.35
CA LEU A 296 -0.37 -2.04 23.86
C LEU A 296 0.38 -0.87 23.21
N VAL A 297 0.36 -0.76 21.88
CA VAL A 297 1.03 0.33 21.17
C VAL A 297 0.36 1.68 21.46
N VAL A 298 -0.97 1.74 21.53
CA VAL A 298 -1.70 2.97 21.89
C VAL A 298 -1.38 3.39 23.33
N ARG A 299 -1.40 2.45 24.28
CA ARG A 299 -1.06 2.71 25.68
C ARG A 299 0.38 3.19 25.83
N ALA A 300 1.33 2.57 25.13
CA ALA A 300 2.73 2.99 25.14
C ALA A 300 2.94 4.39 24.53
N ARG A 301 2.15 4.80 23.53
CA ARG A 301 2.19 6.18 23.00
C ARG A 301 1.61 7.20 23.98
N ALA A 302 0.52 6.85 24.67
CA ALA A 302 -0.05 7.71 25.71
C ALA A 302 0.97 7.95 26.83
N VAL A 303 1.61 6.87 27.29
CA VAL A 303 2.71 6.95 28.28
C VAL A 303 3.89 7.74 27.73
N ALA A 304 4.32 7.50 26.49
CA ALA A 304 5.40 8.27 25.88
C ALA A 304 5.09 9.79 25.84
N SER A 305 3.81 10.17 25.66
CA SER A 305 3.39 11.56 25.75
C SER A 305 3.49 12.10 27.18
N GLN A 306 3.07 11.32 28.19
CA GLN A 306 3.15 11.69 29.60
C GLN A 306 4.61 11.82 30.07
N VAL A 307 5.50 10.90 29.63
CA VAL A 307 6.94 10.94 29.87
C VAL A 307 7.57 12.23 29.35
N ARG A 308 7.15 12.71 28.17
CA ARG A 308 7.66 13.98 27.60
C ARG A 308 7.24 15.20 28.40
N THR A 309 6.12 15.12 29.12
CA THR A 309 5.59 16.22 29.95
C THR A 309 5.94 16.07 31.43
N ALA A 310 6.70 15.04 31.79
CA ALA A 310 7.03 14.71 33.16
C ALA A 310 8.00 15.73 33.78
N ALA A 311 7.73 16.19 35.01
CA ALA A 311 8.51 17.23 35.68
C ALA A 311 9.87 16.73 36.23
N SER A 312 10.05 15.41 36.39
CA SER A 312 11.26 14.78 36.91
C SER A 312 11.49 13.38 36.34
N LEU A 313 12.74 12.88 36.43
CA LEU A 313 13.08 11.52 36.03
C LEU A 313 12.25 10.46 36.77
N ASP A 314 11.97 10.66 38.07
CA ASP A 314 11.13 9.75 38.85
C ASP A 314 9.67 9.74 38.41
N SER A 315 9.16 10.89 37.95
CA SER A 315 7.81 10.96 37.37
C SER A 315 7.75 10.29 36.00
N ALA A 316 8.76 10.51 35.14
CA ALA A 316 8.88 9.84 33.86
C ALA A 316 9.00 8.32 34.02
N TRP A 317 9.80 7.86 34.99
CA TRP A 317 9.98 6.44 35.26
C TRP A 317 8.69 5.77 35.74
N ARG A 318 7.93 6.41 36.64
CA ARG A 318 6.61 5.92 37.08
C ARG A 318 5.64 5.71 35.93
N GLU A 319 5.63 6.60 34.94
CA GLU A 319 4.79 6.43 33.74
C GLU A 319 5.23 5.23 32.89
N VAL A 320 6.55 5.03 32.74
CA VAL A 320 7.11 3.86 32.04
C VAL A 320 6.72 2.56 32.76
N GLU A 321 6.85 2.52 34.08
CA GLU A 321 6.47 1.37 34.93
C GLU A 321 5.03 0.93 34.70
N ALA A 322 4.11 1.87 34.47
CA ALA A 322 2.69 1.58 34.22
C ALA A 322 2.42 0.78 32.93
N VAL A 323 3.39 0.69 32.01
CA VAL A 323 3.29 -0.04 30.73
C VAL A 323 4.19 -1.29 30.67
N LEU A 324 5.22 -1.40 31.51
CA LEU A 324 6.14 -2.56 31.55
C LEU A 324 5.43 -3.92 31.73
N PRO A 325 4.41 -4.07 32.61
CA PRO A 325 3.64 -5.32 32.71
C PRO A 325 2.91 -5.67 31.41
N ALA A 326 2.33 -4.67 30.73
CA ALA A 326 1.58 -4.87 29.49
C ALA A 326 2.50 -5.25 28.31
N LEU A 327 3.76 -4.81 28.35
CA LEU A 327 4.82 -5.26 27.44
C LEU A 327 5.27 -6.70 27.74
N GLY A 328 4.81 -7.31 28.84
CA GLY A 328 5.24 -8.61 29.31
C GLY A 328 6.72 -8.64 29.65
N CYS A 329 7.27 -7.54 30.16
CA CYS A 329 8.66 -7.48 30.64
C CYS A 329 8.74 -8.14 32.02
N ASP A 330 9.85 -8.80 32.31
CA ASP A 330 10.11 -9.37 33.62
C ASP A 330 10.91 -8.42 34.49
N GLU A 331 11.83 -7.70 33.87
CA GLU A 331 12.71 -6.74 34.52
C GLU A 331 13.03 -5.60 33.55
N ALA A 332 13.10 -4.38 34.07
CA ALA A 332 13.58 -3.22 33.34
C ALA A 332 14.48 -2.39 34.25
N ARG A 333 15.57 -1.89 33.70
CA ARG A 333 16.53 -1.03 34.40
C ARG A 333 16.81 0.19 33.54
N LEU A 334 16.64 1.36 34.12
CA LEU A 334 17.03 2.63 33.54
C LEU A 334 18.25 3.13 34.29
N GLN A 335 19.37 3.21 33.58
CA GLN A 335 20.61 3.80 34.08
C GLN A 335 20.76 5.17 33.44
N VAL A 336 20.94 6.22 34.24
CA VAL A 336 21.16 7.58 33.74
C VAL A 336 22.31 8.17 34.53
N ARG A 337 23.25 8.79 33.82
CA ARG A 337 24.33 9.56 34.43
C ARG A 337 23.87 11.00 34.66
N GLU A 338 23.92 11.45 35.91
CA GLU A 338 23.52 12.81 36.29
C GLU A 338 24.69 13.81 36.08
N ALA A 339 24.41 15.11 36.16
CA ALA A 339 25.36 16.19 35.87
C ALA A 339 26.65 16.18 36.72
N ASP A 340 26.57 15.57 37.90
CA ASP A 340 27.67 15.39 38.87
C ASP A 340 28.44 14.06 38.67
N ASP A 341 28.27 13.42 37.51
CA ASP A 341 28.82 12.10 37.14
C ASP A 341 28.34 10.92 38.00
N ALA A 342 27.40 11.17 38.91
CA ALA A 342 26.70 10.17 39.71
C ALA A 342 25.82 9.28 38.81
N LEU A 343 25.94 7.95 38.98
CA LEU A 343 25.11 6.98 38.27
C LEU A 343 23.82 6.74 39.05
N ARG A 344 22.68 7.10 38.45
CA ARG A 344 21.37 6.78 38.98
C ARG A 344 20.78 5.57 38.29
N VAL A 345 20.34 4.60 39.08
CA VAL A 345 19.75 3.35 38.60
C VAL A 345 18.33 3.25 39.13
N LEU A 346 17.37 3.23 38.22
CA LEU A 346 15.97 2.95 38.49
C LEU A 346 15.67 1.55 37.97
N ALA A 347 15.05 0.71 38.80
CA ALA A 347 14.81 -0.68 38.46
C ALA A 347 13.36 -1.07 38.77
N TRP A 348 12.77 -1.80 37.84
CA TRP A 348 11.43 -2.37 37.95
C TRP A 348 11.51 -3.88 37.75
N ARG A 349 10.74 -4.63 38.54
CA ARG A 349 10.67 -6.09 38.44
C ARG A 349 9.24 -6.55 38.61
N ASN A 350 8.84 -7.51 37.79
CA ASN A 350 7.50 -8.10 37.87
C ASN A 350 7.38 -8.98 39.13
N GLY A 351 6.35 -8.75 39.95
CA GLY A 351 6.19 -9.35 41.28
C GLY A 351 5.74 -10.81 41.32
N ASN A 352 5.55 -11.47 40.17
CA ASN A 352 5.11 -12.86 40.10
C ASN A 352 6.31 -13.83 40.00
N GLU A 353 6.58 -14.52 41.11
CA GLU A 353 7.44 -15.68 41.37
C GLU A 353 9.00 -15.58 41.35
N PRO A 354 9.71 -16.29 42.27
CA PRO A 354 11.15 -16.18 42.46
C PRO A 354 11.96 -17.12 41.56
N SER A 355 13.05 -16.56 41.04
CA SER A 355 14.36 -17.16 40.74
C SER A 355 14.52 -18.69 40.90
N SER A 356 14.48 -19.43 39.81
CA SER A 356 15.56 -20.37 39.44
C SER A 356 15.30 -20.97 38.05
N ARG A 357 16.34 -20.98 37.20
CA ARG A 357 16.38 -21.63 35.88
C ARG A 357 15.41 -21.10 34.80
N ARG A 358 15.82 -20.09 34.02
CA ARG A 358 15.33 -19.95 32.63
C ARG A 358 16.46 -19.54 31.69
N ARG A 359 16.89 -20.50 30.85
CA ARG A 359 17.82 -20.31 29.72
C ARG A 359 17.13 -19.47 28.64
N GLY A 360 17.83 -18.47 28.11
CA GLY A 360 17.40 -17.70 26.93
C GLY A 360 16.74 -16.35 27.21
N ARG A 361 17.36 -15.49 28.03
CA ARG A 361 16.90 -14.10 28.21
C ARG A 361 17.22 -13.27 26.97
N SER A 362 16.25 -12.52 26.47
CA SER A 362 16.49 -11.46 25.49
C SER A 362 16.66 -10.14 26.23
N VAL A 363 17.77 -9.47 25.99
CA VAL A 363 18.08 -8.16 26.57
C VAL A 363 18.04 -7.14 25.45
N LEU A 364 17.23 -6.09 25.61
CA LEU A 364 17.25 -4.95 24.70
C LEU A 364 17.83 -3.75 25.45
N ARG A 365 18.89 -3.18 24.86
CA ARG A 365 19.60 -2.01 25.36
C ARG A 365 19.33 -0.83 24.45
N LEU A 366 18.78 0.23 25.02
CA LEU A 366 18.37 1.43 24.30
C LEU A 366 19.11 2.63 24.90
N PRO A 367 20.04 3.26 24.18
CA PRO A 367 20.74 4.44 24.68
C PRO A 367 19.76 5.60 24.85
N ILE A 368 19.92 6.45 25.84
CA ILE A 368 19.03 7.59 26.10
C ILE A 368 19.88 8.86 26.16
N GLY A 369 19.53 9.85 25.33
CA GLY A 369 20.16 11.17 25.32
C GLY A 369 20.42 11.73 23.91
N ARG A 370 20.61 13.06 23.82
CA ARG A 370 21.14 13.73 22.62
C ARG A 370 22.50 14.35 22.94
N ARG A 371 23.49 14.02 22.10
CA ARG A 371 24.87 14.53 22.05
C ARG A 371 25.75 14.28 23.29
N ASP A 372 25.35 14.52 24.54
CA ASP A 372 26.28 14.40 25.69
C ASP A 372 25.67 13.86 27.01
N VAL A 373 24.52 13.17 26.97
CA VAL A 373 23.96 12.44 28.13
C VAL A 373 23.91 10.94 27.82
N VAL A 374 24.50 10.11 28.69
CA VAL A 374 24.68 8.66 28.49
C VAL A 374 23.80 7.90 29.48
N GLY A 375 22.55 7.64 29.09
CA GLY A 375 21.69 6.69 29.78
C GLY A 375 21.49 5.41 28.97
N GLU A 376 21.12 4.32 29.64
CA GLU A 376 20.76 3.05 29.00
C GLU A 376 19.48 2.50 29.64
N LEU A 377 18.47 2.24 28.81
CA LEU A 377 17.30 1.45 29.20
C LEU A 377 17.54 0.00 28.80
N GLU A 378 17.68 -0.86 29.80
CA GLU A 378 17.79 -2.30 29.66
C GLU A 378 16.44 -2.95 29.99
N VAL A 379 15.90 -3.73 29.06
CA VAL A 379 14.64 -4.45 29.26
C VAL A 379 14.87 -5.94 29.03
N LEU A 380 14.40 -6.77 29.96
CA LEU A 380 14.58 -8.22 29.95
C LEU A 380 13.25 -8.96 29.77
N TRP A 381 13.30 -9.99 28.92
CA TRP A 381 12.22 -10.95 28.73
C TRP A 381 12.68 -12.38 29.02
N SER A 382 11.86 -13.12 29.75
CA SER A 382 12.00 -14.54 30.07
C SER A 382 11.32 -15.43 29.03
N GLU A 383 10.28 -14.93 28.35
CA GLU A 383 9.53 -15.64 27.33
C GLU A 383 9.60 -14.92 25.97
N ARG A 384 9.93 -15.69 24.92
CA ARG A 384 9.80 -15.20 23.53
C ARG A 384 8.31 -14.95 23.24
N PRO A 385 7.96 -13.82 22.59
CA PRO A 385 6.57 -13.50 22.33
C PRO A 385 5.87 -14.62 21.55
N THR A 386 4.66 -14.95 21.98
CA THR A 386 3.82 -16.05 21.48
C THR A 386 3.43 -15.93 19.99
N SER A 387 3.63 -14.76 19.37
CA SER A 387 3.38 -14.55 17.94
C SER A 387 4.19 -13.39 17.36
N ALA A 388 4.56 -13.48 16.07
CA ALA A 388 5.30 -12.44 15.33
C ALA A 388 4.63 -11.04 15.38
N PRO A 389 3.28 -10.91 15.31
CA PRO A 389 2.61 -9.60 15.44
C PRO A 389 2.79 -8.96 16.82
N MET A 390 2.79 -9.77 17.90
CA MET A 390 3.00 -9.28 19.26
C MET A 390 4.45 -8.82 19.45
N HIS A 391 5.42 -9.53 18.87
CA HIS A 391 6.82 -9.12 18.86
C HIS A 391 7.01 -7.74 18.20
N ALA A 392 6.41 -7.53 17.02
CA ALA A 392 6.44 -6.26 16.31
C ALA A 392 5.70 -5.13 17.06
N ALA A 393 4.64 -5.45 17.81
CA ALA A 393 3.94 -4.49 18.67
C ALA A 393 4.83 -4.05 19.86
N ARG A 394 5.49 -4.99 20.55
CA ARG A 394 6.45 -4.70 21.63
C ARG A 394 7.59 -3.80 21.13
N LYS A 395 8.21 -4.13 19.99
CA LYS A 395 9.31 -3.33 19.40
C LYS A 395 8.88 -1.89 19.09
N ARG A 396 7.66 -1.68 18.57
CA ARG A 396 7.10 -0.34 18.30
C ARG A 396 6.77 0.45 19.57
N ALA A 397 6.21 -0.21 20.58
CA ALA A 397 5.92 0.39 21.87
C ALA A 397 7.21 0.87 22.56
N LEU A 398 8.25 0.02 22.60
CA LEU A 398 9.57 0.35 23.17
C LEU A 398 10.26 1.50 22.45
N ARG A 399 10.22 1.54 21.11
CA ARG A 399 10.75 2.69 20.35
C ARG A 399 10.06 4.00 20.75
N SER A 400 8.75 3.98 20.97
CA SER A 400 8.01 5.18 21.35
C SER A 400 8.45 5.70 22.73
N LEU A 401 8.65 4.78 23.69
CA LEU A 401 9.16 5.10 25.02
C LEU A 401 10.60 5.61 24.98
N HIS A 402 11.48 4.95 24.21
CA HIS A 402 12.88 5.38 24.06
C HIS A 402 13.00 6.79 23.47
N VAL A 403 12.24 7.10 22.41
CA VAL A 403 12.28 8.47 21.85
C VAL A 403 11.78 9.48 22.88
N ALA A 404 10.73 9.15 23.65
CA ALA A 404 10.24 10.04 24.70
C ALA A 404 11.27 10.26 25.82
N LEU A 405 11.92 9.22 26.30
CA LEU A 405 12.97 9.30 27.32
C LEU A 405 14.19 10.09 26.82
N SER A 406 14.55 9.95 25.54
CA SER A 406 15.66 10.71 24.92
C SER A 406 15.36 12.19 24.72
N ASP A 407 14.09 12.61 24.76
CA ASP A 407 13.65 14.00 24.56
C ASP A 407 13.46 14.79 25.87
N VAL A 408 13.59 14.16 27.06
CA VAL A 408 13.37 14.82 28.36
C VAL A 408 14.51 15.82 28.65
N ARG A 409 14.30 17.08 28.25
CA ARG A 409 15.25 18.22 28.29
C ARG A 409 15.69 18.68 29.69
N HIS A 410 15.29 18.02 30.78
CA HIS A 410 15.47 18.56 32.14
C HIS A 410 16.66 17.96 32.92
N LEU A 411 17.42 17.05 32.30
CA LEU A 411 18.62 16.45 32.91
C LEU A 411 19.87 17.34 32.79
N GLU A 412 19.78 18.47 32.08
CA GLU A 412 20.82 19.49 32.04
C GLU A 412 20.42 20.68 32.94
N ARG A 413 20.88 20.64 34.19
CA ARG A 413 21.34 21.86 34.85
C ARG A 413 22.84 21.71 35.07
N ARG A 414 23.65 22.17 34.11
CA ARG A 414 25.00 22.66 34.43
C ARG A 414 24.99 24.19 34.33
N PRO A 415 25.49 24.92 35.35
CA PRO A 415 25.98 26.26 35.11
C PRO A 415 27.24 26.15 34.23
N ALA A 416 27.36 27.06 33.26
CA ALA A 416 28.46 27.09 32.31
C ALA A 416 29.80 27.17 33.05
N HIS A 417 30.67 26.18 32.90
CA HIS A 417 32.12 26.41 32.85
C HIS A 417 32.89 25.20 32.28
N ASP A 418 33.74 25.55 31.31
CA ASP A 418 34.98 24.89 30.86
C ASP A 418 34.93 23.69 29.88
N ALA A 419 34.61 24.00 28.62
CA ALA A 419 34.61 23.09 27.48
C ALA A 419 36.01 22.79 26.87
N ALA A 420 37.10 23.32 27.43
CA ALA A 420 38.42 23.22 26.81
C ALA A 420 39.25 21.99 27.26
N GLY A 421 39.00 21.45 28.45
CA GLY A 421 39.79 20.34 29.01
C GLY A 421 39.40 18.94 28.52
N GLU A 422 38.13 18.72 28.16
CA GLU A 422 37.61 17.37 27.84
C GLU A 422 37.93 16.91 26.40
N GLN A 423 38.10 17.82 25.44
CA GLN A 423 38.41 17.45 24.05
C GLN A 423 39.79 16.80 23.90
N ALA A 424 40.73 17.07 24.80
CA ALA A 424 42.06 16.46 24.79
C ALA A 424 42.07 15.02 25.33
N MET A 425 41.16 14.69 26.25
CA MET A 425 41.10 13.37 26.90
C MET A 425 40.37 12.33 26.03
N TRP A 426 39.39 12.74 25.23
CA TRP A 426 38.59 11.85 24.39
C TRP A 426 39.25 11.39 23.09
N ARG A 427 40.21 12.16 22.54
CA ARG A 427 41.00 11.71 21.38
C ARG A 427 41.92 10.52 21.72
N ALA A 428 42.20 10.26 23.00
CA ALA A 428 43.04 9.15 23.45
C ALA A 428 42.27 7.83 23.68
N ARG A 429 40.93 7.84 23.76
CA ARG A 429 40.12 6.64 24.06
C ARG A 429 39.28 6.11 22.89
N ALA A 430 39.26 6.82 21.76
CA ALA A 430 38.62 6.37 20.53
C ALA A 430 39.59 5.52 19.67
N GLN A 431 39.92 4.30 20.12
CA GLN A 431 40.33 3.20 19.24
C GLN A 431 39.36 2.02 19.41
N PRO A 432 38.94 1.36 18.31
CA PRO A 432 37.69 0.60 18.28
C PRO A 432 37.90 -0.85 18.72
N ALA A 433 37.17 -1.29 19.75
CA ALA A 433 36.97 -2.71 20.03
C ALA A 433 35.54 -3.11 19.63
N GLY A 434 35.44 -3.92 18.57
CA GLY A 434 34.37 -4.91 18.39
C GLY A 434 32.97 -4.37 18.04
N ARG A 435 32.67 -4.38 16.73
CA ARG A 435 31.30 -4.38 16.20
C ARG A 435 30.45 -5.50 16.83
N ALA A 436 29.25 -5.15 17.28
CA ALA A 436 28.09 -6.05 17.26
C ALA A 436 26.84 -5.22 16.92
N VAL A 437 26.69 -4.92 15.63
CA VAL A 437 25.41 -4.62 14.99
C VAL A 437 24.66 -5.94 14.89
N LEU A 438 23.37 -5.96 15.20
CA LEU A 438 22.51 -7.09 14.87
C LEU A 438 21.30 -6.62 14.07
N ASP A 439 21.15 -7.28 12.93
CA ASP A 439 19.99 -7.41 12.03
C ASP A 439 18.66 -7.68 12.77
#